data_AF-A0A9C8N2Q2-F1
#
_entry.id   AF-A0A9C8N2Q2-F1
#
_cell.length_a   1.000
_cell.length_b   1.000
_cell.length_c   1.000
_cell.angle_alpha   90.00
_cell.angle_beta   90.00
_cell.angle_gamma   90.00
#
_symmetry.space_group_name_H-M   'P 1'
#
loop_
_entity.id
_entity.type
_entity.pdbx_description
1 polymer ?
#
loop_
_entity_poly.entity_id
_entity_poly.type
_entity_poly.pdbx_seq_one_letter_code
_entity_poly.pdbx_strand_id
1 'polypeptide(L)'
;MKQKLKNGIALSLIPQLVLVGWLGTSPDIVEKYYSNGIYPFISQFFRILFGWIPFSLGELIYTVLVVVGLRYLFKNWRTIKKHPWIFLRDVVLVLSVFYFTFNLVWALNYYRKPISEQFAIRDSVTTTEVLALTERLILKTNRLQFAITGDSTQMVKVPYDGNTIFEKTIAAYGRLEAQLPFLAYRHPSLKKASIGAFASYMGIGGYLNPFTNEAQVNAITPVFRLPVVTAHEIGHQVGYAKENETNFIGYLVTLKNEDIYF
;
A
#
# COMPACT_ATOMS: atom_id res chain seq x y z
N MET A 1 -25.51 -17.23 15.60
CA MET A 1 -26.18 -16.57 14.45
C MET A 1 -27.16 -17.55 13.82
N LYS A 2 -28.39 -17.12 13.48
CA LYS A 2 -29.42 -17.98 12.86
C LYS A 2 -28.92 -18.50 11.50
N GLN A 3 -29.19 -19.76 11.16
CA GLN A 3 -28.69 -20.39 9.92
C GLN A 3 -29.15 -19.64 8.66
N LYS A 4 -30.38 -19.11 8.65
CA LYS A 4 -30.90 -18.29 7.55
C LYS A 4 -30.03 -17.05 7.28
N LEU A 5 -29.59 -16.37 8.33
CA LEU A 5 -28.72 -15.19 8.20
C LEU A 5 -27.33 -15.58 7.68
N LYS A 6 -26.77 -16.70 8.17
CA LYS A 6 -25.49 -17.23 7.65
C LYS A 6 -25.56 -17.51 6.15
N ASN A 7 -26.61 -18.18 5.71
CA ASN A 7 -26.83 -18.49 4.30
C ASN A 7 -27.00 -17.19 3.48
N GLY A 8 -27.76 -16.22 3.98
CA GLY A 8 -27.93 -14.93 3.31
C GLY A 8 -26.62 -14.18 3.10
N ILE A 9 -25.77 -14.09 4.13
CA ILE A 9 -24.45 -13.45 4.01
C ILE A 9 -23.57 -14.22 3.02
N ALA A 10 -23.50 -15.55 3.11
CA ALA A 10 -22.70 -16.36 2.18
C ALA A 10 -23.15 -16.17 0.71
N LEU A 11 -24.47 -16.16 0.47
CA LEU A 11 -25.04 -15.94 -0.86
C LEU A 11 -24.83 -14.52 -1.39
N SER A 12 -24.65 -13.53 -0.49
CA SER A 12 -24.38 -12.15 -0.88
C SER A 12 -23.03 -11.95 -1.57
N LEU A 13 -22.12 -12.93 -1.52
CA LEU A 13 -20.87 -12.89 -2.29
C LEU A 13 -21.12 -12.77 -3.81
N ILE A 14 -22.16 -13.43 -4.34
CA ILE A 14 -22.48 -13.39 -5.77
C ILE A 14 -22.82 -11.97 -6.23
N PRO A 15 -23.83 -11.27 -5.66
CA PRO A 15 -24.11 -9.89 -6.04
C PRO A 15 -22.95 -8.93 -5.73
N GLN A 16 -22.14 -9.17 -4.71
CA GLN A 16 -20.92 -8.39 -4.47
C GLN A 16 -19.92 -8.50 -5.63
N LEU A 17 -19.65 -9.72 -6.10
CA LEU A 17 -18.75 -9.95 -7.24
C LEU A 17 -19.25 -9.27 -8.51
N VAL A 18 -20.56 -9.36 -8.77
CA VAL A 18 -21.20 -8.69 -9.92
C VAL A 18 -21.08 -7.16 -9.80
N LEU A 19 -21.35 -6.61 -8.61
CA LEU A 19 -21.27 -5.17 -8.36
C LEU A 19 -19.85 -4.64 -8.54
N VAL A 20 -18.85 -5.30 -7.94
CA VAL A 20 -17.45 -4.89 -8.06
C VAL A 20 -16.96 -5.05 -9.50
N GLY A 21 -17.35 -6.14 -10.18
CA GLY A 21 -17.04 -6.33 -11.60
C GLY A 21 -17.59 -5.21 -12.48
N TRP A 22 -18.85 -4.78 -12.23
CA TRP A 22 -19.46 -3.66 -12.92
C TRP A 22 -18.81 -2.31 -12.59
N LEU A 23 -18.48 -2.05 -11.31
CA LEU A 23 -17.73 -0.85 -10.93
C LEU A 23 -16.35 -0.82 -11.59
N GLY A 24 -15.71 -1.98 -11.74
CA GLY A 24 -14.42 -2.13 -12.38
C GLY A 24 -14.39 -1.77 -13.87
N THR A 25 -15.54 -1.77 -14.56
CA THR A 25 -15.64 -1.29 -15.95
C THR A 25 -15.93 0.21 -16.04
N SER A 26 -16.11 0.90 -14.92
CA SER A 26 -16.52 2.31 -14.86
C SER A 26 -15.56 3.17 -14.02
N PRO A 27 -14.32 3.42 -14.50
CA PRO A 27 -13.32 4.19 -13.74
C PRO A 27 -13.77 5.58 -13.32
N ASP A 28 -14.60 6.26 -14.12
CA ASP A 28 -15.18 7.58 -13.77
C ASP A 28 -16.02 7.53 -12.50
N ILE A 29 -16.80 6.45 -12.31
CA ILE A 29 -17.65 6.26 -11.13
C ILE A 29 -16.76 6.03 -9.90
N VAL A 30 -15.77 5.14 -10.03
CA VAL A 30 -14.83 4.82 -8.95
C VAL A 30 -14.03 6.05 -8.56
N GLU A 31 -13.45 6.77 -9.51
CA GLU A 31 -12.64 7.97 -9.27
C GLU A 31 -13.46 9.04 -8.53
N LYS A 32 -14.69 9.32 -8.99
CA LYS A 32 -15.51 10.39 -8.42
C LYS A 32 -16.10 10.05 -7.06
N TYR A 33 -16.74 8.88 -6.93
CA TYR A 33 -17.54 8.56 -5.75
C TYR A 33 -16.78 7.74 -4.71
N TYR A 34 -15.86 6.87 -5.14
CA TYR A 34 -15.09 6.04 -4.23
C TYR A 34 -13.74 6.69 -3.91
N SER A 35 -12.81 6.80 -4.86
CA SER A 35 -11.41 7.19 -4.60
C SER A 35 -11.26 8.62 -4.12
N ASN A 36 -11.99 9.58 -4.70
CA ASN A 36 -12.01 10.98 -4.22
C ASN A 36 -13.20 11.29 -3.29
N GLY A 37 -14.17 10.39 -3.19
CA GLY A 37 -15.37 10.56 -2.38
C GLY A 37 -15.25 9.87 -1.03
N ILE A 38 -15.60 8.58 -0.97
CA ILE A 38 -15.70 7.81 0.28
C ILE A 38 -14.32 7.44 0.87
N TYR A 39 -13.38 7.01 0.03
CA TYR A 39 -12.10 6.46 0.47
C TYR A 39 -11.24 7.41 1.32
N PRO A 40 -11.11 8.73 1.00
CA PRO A 40 -10.32 9.64 1.81
C PRO A 40 -10.78 9.70 3.27
N PHE A 41 -12.10 9.66 3.52
CA PHE A 41 -12.66 9.60 4.88
C PHE A 41 -12.36 8.28 5.57
N ILE A 42 -12.46 7.15 4.87
CA ILE A 42 -12.13 5.82 5.41
C ILE A 42 -10.64 5.74 5.77
N SER A 43 -9.76 6.14 4.84
CA SER A 43 -8.31 6.18 5.04
C SER A 43 -7.96 7.06 6.24
N GLN A 44 -8.49 8.29 6.29
CA GLN A 44 -8.22 9.21 7.40
C GLN A 44 -8.75 8.68 8.74
N PHE A 45 -9.94 8.09 8.77
CA PHE A 45 -10.50 7.48 9.99
C PHE A 45 -9.56 6.43 10.57
N PHE A 46 -9.09 5.49 9.75
CA PHE A 46 -8.18 4.44 10.21
C PHE A 46 -6.80 4.99 10.60
N ARG A 47 -6.27 5.96 9.85
CA ARG A 47 -4.98 6.58 10.18
C ARG A 47 -5.04 7.41 11.47
N ILE A 48 -6.16 8.06 11.78
CA ILE A 48 -6.38 8.70 13.08
C ILE A 48 -6.44 7.65 14.19
N LEU A 49 -7.19 6.57 13.97
CA LEU A 49 -7.43 5.54 14.97
C LEU A 49 -6.15 4.76 15.33
N PHE A 50 -5.30 4.44 14.34
CA PHE A 50 -4.16 3.56 14.51
C PHE A 50 -2.80 4.24 14.31
N GLY A 51 -2.74 5.44 13.74
CA GLY A 51 -1.48 6.12 13.40
C GLY A 51 -0.61 6.47 14.60
N TRP A 52 -1.19 6.69 15.79
CA TRP A 52 -0.44 6.97 17.01
C TRP A 52 0.18 5.73 17.67
N ILE A 53 -0.20 4.51 17.26
CA ILE A 53 0.33 3.26 17.83
C ILE A 53 1.75 3.03 17.28
N PRO A 54 2.79 2.83 18.12
CA PRO A 54 4.18 2.85 17.65
C PRO A 54 4.62 1.57 16.89
N PHE A 55 3.78 0.53 16.87
CA PHE A 55 4.02 -0.74 16.19
C PHE A 55 2.88 -1.06 15.22
N SER A 56 3.14 -1.99 14.31
CA SER A 56 2.21 -2.45 13.29
C SER A 56 1.07 -3.28 13.88
N LEU A 57 -0.09 -2.66 14.11
CA LEU A 57 -1.27 -3.33 14.67
C LEU A 57 -1.87 -4.31 13.66
N GLY A 58 -1.83 -3.97 12.38
CA GLY A 58 -2.36 -4.77 11.29
C GLY A 58 -1.67 -6.12 11.15
N GLU A 59 -0.35 -6.18 11.32
CA GLU A 59 0.38 -7.46 11.38
C GLU A 59 -0.03 -8.27 12.61
N LEU A 60 -0.17 -7.63 13.77
CA LEU A 60 -0.63 -8.31 14.99
C LEU A 60 -2.03 -8.91 14.80
N ILE A 61 -2.96 -8.17 14.19
CA ILE A 61 -4.30 -8.66 13.85
C ILE A 61 -4.20 -9.88 12.93
N TYR A 62 -3.40 -9.81 11.86
CA TYR A 62 -3.19 -10.94 10.95
C TYR A 62 -2.60 -12.16 11.65
N THR A 63 -1.58 -11.98 12.50
CA THR A 63 -1.00 -13.07 13.30
C THR A 63 -2.05 -13.73 14.19
N VAL A 64 -2.87 -12.93 14.90
CA VAL A 64 -3.95 -13.46 15.75
C VAL A 64 -4.99 -14.22 14.94
N LEU A 65 -5.41 -13.69 13.78
CA LEU A 65 -6.39 -14.34 12.91
C LEU A 65 -5.88 -15.69 12.39
N VAL A 66 -4.60 -15.78 11.99
CA VAL A 66 -3.97 -17.03 11.55
C VAL A 66 -3.95 -18.04 12.69
N VAL A 67 -3.51 -17.66 13.89
CA VAL A 67 -3.43 -18.56 15.06
C VAL A 67 -4.82 -19.06 15.45
N VAL A 68 -5.82 -18.18 15.51
CA VAL A 68 -7.21 -18.55 15.81
C VAL A 68 -7.79 -19.48 14.74
N GLY A 69 -7.52 -19.20 13.45
CA GLY A 69 -7.93 -20.04 12.33
C GLY A 69 -7.34 -21.45 12.41
N LEU A 70 -6.02 -21.57 12.60
CA LEU A 70 -5.34 -22.86 12.75
C LEU A 70 -5.84 -23.63 13.97
N ARG A 71 -6.03 -22.97 15.11
CA ARG A 71 -6.60 -23.58 16.31
C ARG A 71 -8.02 -24.10 16.06
N TYR A 72 -8.85 -23.34 15.35
CA TYR A 72 -10.20 -23.75 14.99
C TYR A 72 -10.18 -25.00 14.10
N LEU A 73 -9.33 -25.02 13.07
CA LEU A 73 -9.19 -26.16 12.16
C LEU A 73 -8.71 -27.41 12.91
N PHE A 74 -7.70 -27.27 13.76
CA PHE A 74 -7.16 -28.37 14.56
C PHE A 74 -8.20 -28.93 15.54
N LYS A 75 -8.91 -28.07 16.29
CA LYS A 75 -9.90 -28.51 17.28
C LYS A 75 -11.12 -29.18 16.63
N ASN A 76 -11.53 -28.71 15.45
CA ASN A 76 -12.78 -29.13 14.81
C ASN A 76 -12.60 -30.08 13.62
N TRP A 77 -11.39 -30.61 13.38
CA TRP A 77 -11.08 -31.39 12.17
C TRP A 77 -12.03 -32.58 11.93
N ARG A 78 -12.42 -33.31 12.98
CA ARG A 78 -13.36 -34.44 12.88
C ARG A 78 -14.76 -33.98 12.49
N THR A 79 -15.23 -32.89 13.08
CA THR A 79 -16.54 -32.29 12.77
C THR A 79 -16.58 -31.76 11.34
N ILE A 80 -15.49 -31.11 10.90
CA ILE A 80 -15.35 -30.60 9.53
C ILE A 80 -15.44 -31.76 8.52
N LYS A 81 -14.75 -32.89 8.78
CA LYS A 81 -14.86 -34.09 7.93
C LYS A 81 -16.26 -34.67 7.89
N LYS A 82 -17.00 -34.65 9.01
CA LYS A 82 -18.38 -35.17 9.08
C LYS A 82 -19.41 -34.24 8.42
N HIS A 83 -19.19 -32.94 8.46
CA HIS A 83 -20.14 -31.92 7.97
C HIS A 83 -19.47 -30.90 7.03
N PRO A 84 -18.91 -31.34 5.89
CA PRO A 84 -18.12 -30.48 5.01
C PRO A 84 -18.91 -29.31 4.43
N TRP A 85 -20.20 -29.50 4.10
CA TRP A 85 -21.05 -28.45 3.54
C TRP A 85 -21.35 -27.30 4.52
N ILE A 86 -21.47 -27.62 5.81
CA ILE A 86 -21.68 -26.61 6.86
C ILE A 86 -20.41 -25.77 7.02
N PHE A 87 -19.25 -26.43 7.02
CA PHE A 87 -17.96 -25.77 7.07
C PHE A 87 -17.72 -24.91 5.82
N LEU A 88 -17.98 -25.43 4.62
CA LEU A 88 -17.85 -24.69 3.36
C LEU A 88 -18.72 -23.43 3.37
N ARG A 89 -19.99 -23.51 3.80
CA ARG A 89 -20.83 -22.32 3.94
C ARG A 89 -20.23 -21.30 4.90
N ASP A 90 -19.72 -21.74 6.06
CA ASP A 90 -19.10 -20.83 7.02
C ASP A 90 -17.81 -20.19 6.46
N VAL A 91 -17.04 -20.91 5.63
CA VAL A 91 -15.90 -20.35 4.89
C VAL A 91 -16.38 -19.31 3.87
N VAL A 92 -17.39 -19.62 3.06
CA VAL A 92 -17.96 -18.68 2.07
C VAL A 92 -18.52 -17.44 2.75
N LEU A 93 -19.12 -17.59 3.93
CA LEU A 93 -19.58 -16.46 4.76
C LEU A 93 -18.41 -15.56 5.15
N VAL A 94 -17.32 -16.13 5.68
CA VAL A 94 -16.12 -15.36 6.06
C VAL A 94 -15.53 -14.67 4.84
N LEU A 95 -15.41 -15.37 3.71
CA LEU A 95 -14.94 -14.81 2.44
C LEU A 95 -15.84 -13.68 1.93
N SER A 96 -17.16 -13.79 2.09
CA SER A 96 -18.10 -12.74 1.70
C SER A 96 -17.91 -11.47 2.54
N VAL A 97 -17.79 -11.61 3.86
CA VAL A 97 -17.53 -10.46 4.75
C VAL A 97 -16.17 -9.85 4.45
N PHE A 98 -15.14 -10.67 4.24
CA PHE A 98 -13.81 -10.22 3.88
C PHE A 98 -13.81 -9.48 2.55
N TYR A 99 -14.40 -10.05 1.50
CA TYR A 99 -14.46 -9.46 0.16
C TYR A 99 -15.20 -8.12 0.16
N PHE A 100 -16.36 -8.06 0.81
CA PHE A 100 -17.10 -6.80 0.96
C PHE A 100 -16.26 -5.74 1.67
N THR A 101 -15.69 -6.09 2.83
CA THR A 101 -14.92 -5.15 3.65
C THR A 101 -13.67 -4.69 2.90
N PHE A 102 -12.93 -5.60 2.28
CA PHE A 102 -11.72 -5.30 1.51
C PHE A 102 -12.00 -4.33 0.35
N ASN A 103 -13.08 -4.55 -0.40
CA ASN A 103 -13.47 -3.64 -1.48
C ASN A 103 -13.90 -2.27 -0.95
N LEU A 104 -14.65 -2.24 0.16
CA LEU A 104 -15.12 -1.00 0.77
C LEU A 104 -13.97 -0.16 1.35
N VAL A 105 -12.97 -0.79 1.97
CA VAL A 105 -11.90 -0.06 2.65
C VAL A 105 -10.68 0.22 1.78
N TRP A 106 -10.50 -0.51 0.67
CA TRP A 106 -9.31 -0.35 -0.16
C TRP A 106 -9.50 -0.73 -1.63
N ALA A 107 -9.94 -1.96 -1.92
CA ALA A 107 -9.68 -2.61 -3.21
C ALA A 107 -10.31 -1.92 -4.42
N LEU A 108 -11.39 -1.17 -4.25
CA LEU A 108 -11.97 -0.41 -5.36
C LEU A 108 -10.99 0.63 -5.94
N ASN A 109 -9.96 1.06 -5.21
CA ASN A 109 -8.90 1.93 -5.72
C ASN A 109 -8.08 1.30 -6.87
N TYR A 110 -8.13 -0.03 -7.08
CA TYR A 110 -7.51 -0.63 -8.28
C TYR A 110 -8.18 -0.21 -9.58
N TYR A 111 -9.45 0.18 -9.52
CA TYR A 111 -10.27 0.56 -10.68
C TYR A 111 -10.37 2.06 -10.89
N ARG A 112 -9.58 2.85 -10.15
CA ARG A 112 -9.52 4.29 -10.29
C ARG A 112 -8.90 4.70 -11.64
N LYS A 113 -9.03 5.98 -12.00
CA LYS A 113 -8.38 6.50 -13.21
C LYS A 113 -6.86 6.45 -13.08
N PRO A 114 -6.15 6.08 -14.15
CA PRO A 114 -4.71 5.96 -14.08
C PRO A 114 -4.05 7.33 -13.88
N ILE A 115 -2.96 7.34 -13.12
CA ILE A 115 -2.22 8.59 -12.85
C ILE A 115 -1.66 9.22 -14.14
N SER A 116 -1.46 8.42 -15.19
CA SER A 116 -1.01 8.90 -16.51
C SER A 116 -1.97 9.92 -17.11
N GLU A 117 -3.29 9.77 -16.93
CA GLU A 117 -4.27 10.76 -17.39
C GLU A 117 -4.12 12.09 -16.64
N GLN A 118 -3.84 12.06 -15.34
CA GLN A 118 -3.66 13.27 -14.52
C GLN A 118 -2.42 14.07 -14.95
N PHE A 119 -1.36 13.38 -15.37
CA PHE A 119 -0.10 14.00 -15.82
C PHE A 119 0.01 14.13 -17.34
N ALA A 120 -1.03 13.77 -18.10
CA ALA A 120 -1.00 13.68 -19.56
C ALA A 120 0.22 12.89 -20.09
N ILE A 121 0.56 11.79 -19.42
CA ILE A 121 1.66 10.90 -19.79
C ILE A 121 1.20 10.04 -20.97
N ARG A 122 1.96 10.07 -22.07
CA ARG A 122 1.75 9.20 -23.22
C ARG A 122 2.12 7.75 -22.90
N ASP A 123 1.42 6.82 -23.52
CA ASP A 123 1.64 5.37 -23.32
C ASP A 123 2.79 4.81 -24.18
N SER A 124 3.43 5.63 -25.02
CA SER A 124 4.54 5.23 -25.88
C SER A 124 5.86 5.84 -25.45
N VAL A 125 6.91 5.03 -25.48
CA VAL A 125 8.29 5.45 -25.19
C VAL A 125 9.19 4.88 -26.30
N THR A 126 10.07 5.72 -26.85
CA THR A 126 11.05 5.29 -27.84
C THR A 126 12.36 4.85 -27.17
N THR A 127 13.09 3.95 -27.82
CA THR A 127 14.43 3.53 -27.35
C THR A 127 15.37 4.73 -27.14
N THR A 128 15.31 5.73 -28.03
CA THR A 128 16.12 6.94 -27.94
C THR A 128 15.84 7.73 -26.65
N GLU A 129 14.59 7.83 -26.23
CA GLU A 129 14.23 8.55 -24.99
C GLU A 129 14.66 7.77 -23.73
N VAL A 130 14.58 6.44 -23.76
CA VAL A 130 15.11 5.59 -22.69
C VAL A 130 16.62 5.76 -22.56
N LEU A 131 17.35 5.75 -23.68
CA LEU A 131 18.80 5.97 -23.69
C LEU A 131 19.14 7.36 -23.15
N ALA A 132 18.46 8.40 -23.62
CA ALA A 132 18.69 9.78 -23.16
C ALA A 132 18.35 9.97 -21.67
N LEU A 133 17.33 9.30 -21.14
CA LEU A 133 17.05 9.29 -19.70
C LEU A 133 18.16 8.56 -18.94
N THR A 134 18.58 7.40 -19.42
CA THR A 134 19.61 6.57 -18.79
C THR A 134 20.93 7.33 -18.68
N GLU A 135 21.38 7.99 -19.75
CA GLU A 135 22.59 8.82 -19.75
C GLU A 135 22.50 9.97 -18.73
N ARG A 136 21.36 10.67 -18.67
CA ARG A 136 21.14 11.73 -17.69
C ARG A 136 21.17 11.21 -16.26
N LEU A 137 20.60 10.03 -16.01
CA LEU A 137 20.61 9.40 -14.69
C LEU A 137 22.02 8.95 -14.31
N ILE A 138 22.81 8.38 -15.22
CA ILE A 138 24.22 8.03 -14.98
C ILE A 138 25.00 9.25 -14.53
N LEU A 139 24.90 10.37 -15.28
CA LEU A 139 25.59 11.61 -14.93
C LEU A 139 25.14 12.16 -13.58
N LYS A 140 23.83 12.14 -13.30
CA LYS A 140 23.27 12.61 -12.01
C LYS A 140 23.76 11.74 -10.85
N THR A 141 23.68 10.42 -10.98
CA THR A 141 24.12 9.47 -9.96
C THR A 141 25.61 9.60 -9.67
N ASN A 142 26.47 9.70 -10.69
CA ASN A 142 27.91 9.87 -10.50
C ASN A 142 28.25 11.18 -9.78
N ARG A 143 27.54 12.28 -10.11
CA ARG A 143 27.70 13.56 -9.42
C ARG A 143 27.27 13.47 -7.96
N LEU A 144 26.14 12.84 -7.68
CA LEU A 144 25.63 12.66 -6.31
C LEU A 144 26.57 11.77 -5.48
N GLN A 145 27.07 10.66 -6.05
CA GLN A 145 28.07 9.81 -5.42
C GLN A 145 29.25 10.66 -4.95
N PHE A 146 29.90 11.41 -5.85
CA PHE A 146 31.05 12.23 -5.51
C PHE A 146 30.71 13.37 -4.53
N ALA A 147 29.53 13.99 -4.65
CA ALA A 147 29.10 15.04 -3.73
C ALA A 147 28.90 14.52 -2.29
N ILE A 148 28.47 13.27 -2.13
CA ILE A 148 28.20 12.65 -0.82
C ILE A 148 29.48 12.08 -0.20
N THR A 149 30.30 11.38 -0.99
CA THR A 149 31.43 10.58 -0.46
C THR A 149 32.80 11.18 -0.74
N GLY A 150 32.91 12.10 -1.71
CA GLY A 150 34.19 12.54 -2.27
C GLY A 150 34.94 11.47 -3.06
N ASP A 151 34.35 10.29 -3.26
CA ASP A 151 35.03 9.10 -3.81
C ASP A 151 34.02 8.18 -4.53
N SER A 152 34.30 7.82 -5.78
CA SER A 152 33.42 6.99 -6.61
C SER A 152 33.28 5.54 -6.13
N THR A 153 34.16 5.07 -5.24
CA THR A 153 34.22 3.69 -4.74
C THR A 153 33.71 3.53 -3.32
N GLN A 154 33.60 4.63 -2.56
CA GLN A 154 33.15 4.58 -1.17
C GLN A 154 31.64 4.36 -1.07
N MET A 155 31.22 3.57 -0.09
CA MET A 155 29.82 3.36 0.21
C MET A 155 29.17 4.66 0.72
N VAL A 156 28.01 5.01 0.16
CA VAL A 156 27.17 6.10 0.69
C VAL A 156 26.70 5.73 2.10
N LYS A 157 27.08 6.56 3.08
CA LYS A 157 26.59 6.48 4.46
C LYS A 157 25.46 7.48 4.65
N VAL A 158 24.24 6.97 4.69
CA VAL A 158 23.06 7.82 4.98
C VAL A 158 23.08 8.19 6.46
N PRO A 159 23.05 9.50 6.81
CA PRO A 159 23.18 9.97 8.19
C PRO A 159 21.85 9.88 9.00
N TYR A 160 20.87 9.14 8.48
CA TYR A 160 19.51 9.09 9.02
C TYR A 160 19.14 7.66 9.41
N ASP A 161 18.44 7.54 10.54
CA ASP A 161 17.73 6.31 10.86
C ASP A 161 16.37 6.24 10.13
N GLY A 162 15.71 5.09 10.20
CA GLY A 162 14.42 4.91 9.52
C GLY A 162 13.31 5.86 9.99
N ASN A 163 13.33 6.27 11.27
CA ASN A 163 12.31 7.19 11.80
C ASN A 163 12.50 8.60 11.23
N THR A 164 13.75 9.06 11.17
CA THR A 164 14.12 10.33 10.55
C THR A 164 13.75 10.35 9.06
N ILE A 165 13.95 9.23 8.36
CA ILE A 165 13.52 9.08 6.96
C ILE A 165 12.00 9.17 6.84
N PHE A 166 11.23 8.55 7.75
CA PHE A 166 9.77 8.67 7.75
C PHE A 166 9.32 10.12 7.94
N GLU A 167 9.88 10.83 8.92
CA GLU A 167 9.57 12.25 9.18
C GLU A 167 9.89 13.14 7.96
N LYS A 168 11.07 12.94 7.36
CA LYS A 168 11.48 13.67 6.14
C LYS A 168 10.58 13.34 4.95
N THR A 169 10.11 12.10 4.82
CA THR A 169 9.18 11.70 3.76
C THR A 169 7.82 12.36 3.96
N ILE A 170 7.30 12.40 5.19
CA ILE A 170 6.06 13.12 5.53
C ILE A 170 6.19 14.60 5.17
N ALA A 171 7.31 15.23 5.51
CA ALA A 171 7.58 16.62 5.17
C ALA A 171 7.65 16.85 3.64
N ALA A 172 8.20 15.90 2.87
CA ALA A 172 8.26 15.96 1.42
C ALA A 172 6.86 15.94 0.78
N TYR A 173 5.96 15.09 1.28
CA TYR A 173 4.54 15.10 0.89
C TYR A 173 3.88 16.44 1.20
N GLY A 174 4.11 17.01 2.39
CA GLY A 174 3.57 18.32 2.77
C GLY A 174 4.02 19.46 1.85
N ARG A 175 5.29 19.45 1.38
CA ARG A 175 5.78 20.43 0.40
C ARG A 175 5.13 20.27 -0.98
N LEU A 176 4.82 19.04 -1.37
CA LEU A 176 4.21 18.75 -2.67
C LEU A 176 2.70 18.99 -2.71
N GLU A 177 2.00 19.00 -1.56
CA GLU A 177 0.55 19.20 -1.48
C GLU A 177 0.09 20.48 -2.23
N ALA A 178 0.88 21.56 -2.21
CA ALA A 178 0.54 22.79 -2.92
C ALA A 178 0.54 22.65 -4.45
N GLN A 179 1.42 21.80 -5.00
CA GLN A 179 1.53 21.55 -6.45
C GLN A 179 0.66 20.37 -6.89
N LEU A 180 0.49 19.38 -6.02
CA LEU A 180 -0.22 18.12 -6.25
C LEU A 180 -1.19 17.86 -5.08
N PRO A 181 -2.34 18.55 -5.03
CA PRO A 181 -3.27 18.45 -3.90
C PRO A 181 -3.82 17.04 -3.66
N PHE A 182 -3.85 16.20 -4.69
CA PHE A 182 -4.28 14.80 -4.58
C PHE A 182 -3.30 13.92 -3.78
N LEU A 183 -2.08 14.41 -3.49
CA LEU A 183 -1.11 13.76 -2.60
C LEU A 183 -1.19 14.26 -1.15
N ALA A 184 -2.19 15.07 -0.78
CA ALA A 184 -2.34 15.57 0.57
C ALA A 184 -2.30 14.43 1.61
N TYR A 185 -1.31 14.47 2.50
CA TYR A 185 -1.07 13.41 3.48
C TYR A 185 -1.21 13.93 4.90
N ARG A 186 -2.43 13.85 5.44
CA ARG A 186 -2.78 14.26 6.81
C ARG A 186 -2.95 13.05 7.71
N HIS A 187 -2.55 13.15 8.98
CA HIS A 187 -2.55 12.02 9.94
C HIS A 187 -1.68 10.85 9.46
N PRO A 188 -0.35 10.94 9.64
CA PRO A 188 0.56 9.87 9.25
C PRO A 188 0.26 8.55 9.97
N SER A 189 0.40 7.43 9.25
CA SER A 189 0.33 6.08 9.82
C SER A 189 1.37 5.19 9.17
N LEU A 190 2.64 5.53 9.39
CA LEU A 190 3.80 4.75 8.98
C LEU A 190 4.26 3.86 10.12
N LYS A 191 4.55 2.60 9.81
CA LYS A 191 5.01 1.59 10.76
C LYS A 191 6.21 0.86 10.17
N LYS A 192 7.15 0.49 11.04
CA LYS A 192 8.14 -0.53 10.67
C LYS A 192 7.43 -1.88 10.66
N ALA A 193 7.64 -2.65 9.59
CA ALA A 193 7.12 -4.02 9.49
C ALA A 193 7.77 -4.91 10.56
N SER A 194 6.96 -5.57 11.37
CA SER A 194 7.39 -6.49 12.44
C SER A 194 7.94 -7.79 11.86
N ILE A 195 7.47 -8.18 10.67
CA ILE A 195 7.92 -9.38 9.94
C ILE A 195 8.96 -9.04 8.86
N GLY A 196 9.79 -8.01 9.07
CA GLY A 196 10.73 -7.50 8.07
C GLY A 196 11.66 -8.55 7.46
N ALA A 197 12.17 -9.50 8.24
CA ALA A 197 13.05 -10.55 7.72
C ALA A 197 12.32 -11.48 6.72
N PHE A 198 11.10 -11.88 7.07
CA PHE A 198 10.24 -12.66 6.18
C PHE A 198 9.86 -11.85 4.93
N ALA A 199 9.51 -10.57 5.09
CA ALA A 199 9.23 -9.67 3.99
C ALA A 199 10.41 -9.57 3.02
N SER A 200 11.64 -9.46 3.53
CA SER A 200 12.87 -9.45 2.71
C SER A 200 13.06 -10.74 1.90
N TYR A 201 12.83 -11.91 2.50
CA TYR A 201 12.89 -13.19 1.77
C TYR A 201 11.85 -13.29 0.65
N MET A 202 10.70 -12.65 0.82
CA MET A 202 9.63 -12.59 -0.17
C MET A 202 9.82 -11.45 -1.19
N GLY A 203 10.86 -10.61 -1.05
CA GLY A 203 11.09 -9.45 -1.91
C GLY A 203 10.17 -8.26 -1.65
N ILE A 204 9.52 -8.20 -0.48
CA ILE A 204 8.56 -7.16 -0.09
C ILE A 204 9.30 -6.02 0.63
N GLY A 205 9.32 -4.83 0.01
CA GLY A 205 9.88 -3.61 0.59
C GLY A 205 8.94 -2.88 1.55
N GLY A 206 7.64 -3.07 1.36
CA GLY A 206 6.58 -2.52 2.20
C GLY A 206 5.23 -3.03 1.71
N TYR A 207 4.17 -2.71 2.45
CA TYR A 207 2.81 -2.89 2.00
C TYR A 207 1.84 -1.99 2.80
N LEU A 208 0.69 -1.69 2.20
CA LEU A 208 -0.44 -1.10 2.91
C LEU A 208 -1.31 -2.20 3.53
N ASN A 209 -1.59 -2.10 4.84
CA ASN A 209 -2.65 -2.89 5.44
C ASN A 209 -4.02 -2.25 5.13
N PRO A 210 -4.91 -2.90 4.35
CA PRO A 210 -6.20 -2.32 3.99
C PRO A 210 -7.15 -2.14 5.17
N PHE A 211 -7.05 -2.97 6.22
CA PHE A 211 -8.00 -2.98 7.34
C PHE A 211 -7.59 -2.07 8.51
N THR A 212 -6.32 -1.64 8.55
CA THR A 212 -5.82 -0.64 9.53
C THR A 212 -5.30 0.64 8.87
N ASN A 213 -5.23 0.67 7.54
CA ASN A 213 -4.61 1.74 6.75
C ASN A 213 -3.20 2.10 7.26
N GLU A 214 -2.44 1.14 7.79
CA GLU A 214 -1.04 1.32 8.16
C GLU A 214 -0.16 1.05 6.94
N ALA A 215 0.70 2.02 6.57
CA ALA A 215 1.78 1.81 5.62
C ALA A 215 2.95 1.17 6.36
N GLN A 216 3.19 -0.12 6.10
CA GLN A 216 4.20 -0.91 6.76
C GLN A 216 5.43 -1.00 5.87
N VAL A 217 6.53 -0.42 6.33
CA VAL A 217 7.79 -0.37 5.58
C VAL A 217 8.75 -1.39 6.16
N ASN A 218 9.37 -2.20 5.31
CA ASN A 218 10.42 -3.14 5.69
C ASN A 218 11.73 -2.38 5.97
N ALA A 219 11.93 -2.04 7.24
CA ALA A 219 13.10 -1.29 7.72
C ALA A 219 14.44 -2.05 7.65
N ILE A 220 14.45 -3.32 7.23
CA ILE A 220 15.69 -4.10 7.01
C ILE A 220 16.29 -3.79 5.62
N THR A 221 15.49 -3.25 4.70
CA THR A 221 15.94 -2.84 3.37
C THR A 221 17.10 -1.84 3.46
N PRO A 222 18.10 -1.86 2.54
CA PRO A 222 19.18 -0.88 2.54
C PRO A 222 18.68 0.56 2.72
N VAL A 223 19.29 1.28 3.67
CA VAL A 223 18.81 2.58 4.14
C VAL A 223 18.59 3.61 3.03
N PHE A 224 19.41 3.60 1.98
CA PHE A 224 19.29 4.51 0.83
C PHE A 224 18.02 4.28 -0.01
N ARG A 225 17.36 3.10 0.11
CA ARG A 225 16.09 2.81 -0.57
C ARG A 225 14.88 3.21 0.26
N LEU A 226 15.03 3.36 1.58
CA LEU A 226 13.92 3.67 2.48
C LEU A 226 13.15 4.94 2.09
N PRO A 227 13.77 6.03 1.60
CA PRO A 227 13.02 7.20 1.13
C PRO A 227 11.96 6.87 0.07
N VAL A 228 12.36 6.19 -1.01
CA VAL A 228 11.47 5.84 -2.13
C VAL A 228 10.41 4.84 -1.69
N VAL A 229 10.79 3.83 -0.91
CA VAL A 229 9.85 2.81 -0.41
C VAL A 229 8.82 3.44 0.54
N THR A 230 9.26 4.29 1.46
CA THR A 230 8.34 4.99 2.38
C THR A 230 7.39 5.88 1.59
N ALA A 231 7.91 6.62 0.60
CA ALA A 231 7.08 7.47 -0.22
C ALA A 231 6.06 6.67 -1.06
N HIS A 232 6.45 5.51 -1.58
CA HIS A 232 5.59 4.58 -2.28
C HIS A 232 4.43 4.10 -1.37
N GLU A 233 4.70 3.66 -0.14
CA GLU A 233 3.67 3.16 0.77
C GLU A 233 2.68 4.25 1.21
N ILE A 234 3.15 5.50 1.35
CA ILE A 234 2.25 6.65 1.55
C ILE A 234 1.34 6.83 0.31
N GLY A 235 1.88 6.61 -0.89
CA GLY A 235 1.12 6.63 -2.14
C GLY A 235 -0.08 5.67 -2.10
N HIS A 236 0.12 4.49 -1.52
CA HIS A 236 -0.99 3.59 -1.23
C HIS A 236 -1.98 4.19 -0.22
N GLN A 237 -1.54 4.73 0.92
CA GLN A 237 -2.44 5.32 1.92
C GLN A 237 -3.32 6.45 1.39
N VAL A 238 -2.84 7.21 0.40
CA VAL A 238 -3.60 8.30 -0.24
C VAL A 238 -4.49 7.84 -1.41
N GLY A 239 -4.55 6.53 -1.68
CA GLY A 239 -5.58 5.95 -2.55
C GLY A 239 -5.11 5.44 -3.91
N TYR A 240 -3.80 5.33 -4.16
CA TYR A 240 -3.29 4.74 -5.39
C TYR A 240 -2.94 3.27 -5.16
N ALA A 241 -3.68 2.34 -5.77
CA ALA A 241 -3.52 0.91 -5.50
C ALA A 241 -2.55 0.19 -6.46
N LYS A 242 -2.35 0.71 -7.67
CA LYS A 242 -1.48 0.07 -8.66
C LYS A 242 -0.01 0.37 -8.36
N GLU A 243 0.80 -0.68 -8.26
CA GLU A 243 2.23 -0.62 -7.95
C GLU A 243 3.04 0.32 -8.85
N ASN A 244 2.75 0.35 -10.15
CA ASN A 244 3.44 1.23 -11.09
C ASN A 244 3.16 2.73 -10.82
N GLU A 245 1.94 3.06 -10.39
CA GLU A 245 1.55 4.42 -10.05
C GLU A 245 2.18 4.86 -8.72
N THR A 246 2.18 3.98 -7.71
CA THR A 246 2.86 4.27 -6.43
C THR A 246 4.37 4.30 -6.57
N ASN A 247 4.96 3.52 -7.48
CA ASN A 247 6.37 3.67 -7.86
C ASN A 247 6.67 5.04 -8.46
N PHE A 248 5.80 5.54 -9.35
CA PHE A 248 5.94 6.88 -9.92
C PHE A 248 5.79 7.96 -8.84
N ILE A 249 4.80 7.84 -7.94
CA ILE A 249 4.63 8.76 -6.79
C ILE A 249 5.87 8.73 -5.89
N GLY A 250 6.37 7.54 -5.54
CA GLY A 250 7.56 7.39 -4.71
C GLY A 250 8.78 8.08 -5.32
N TYR A 251 9.02 7.86 -6.62
CA TYR A 251 10.06 8.56 -7.37
C TYR A 251 9.85 10.08 -7.41
N LEU A 252 8.63 10.54 -7.68
CA LEU A 252 8.31 11.96 -7.79
C LEU A 252 8.54 12.70 -6.47
N VAL A 253 8.10 12.09 -5.36
CA VAL A 253 8.25 12.66 -4.00
C VAL A 253 9.71 12.78 -3.62
N THR A 254 10.52 11.76 -3.88
CA THR A 254 11.95 11.81 -3.56
C THR A 254 12.74 12.71 -4.52
N LEU A 255 12.44 12.69 -5.82
CA LEU A 255 13.06 13.54 -6.83
C LEU A 255 12.91 15.04 -6.51
N LYS A 256 11.78 15.41 -5.90
CA LYS A 256 11.46 16.80 -5.52
C LYS A 256 11.93 17.16 -4.10
N ASN A 257 12.64 16.26 -3.42
CA ASN A 257 13.27 16.56 -2.15
C ASN A 257 14.62 17.27 -2.37
N GLU A 258 14.94 18.23 -1.51
CA GLU A 258 16.19 18.99 -1.56
C GLU A 258 17.32 18.28 -0.82
N ASP A 259 16.98 17.32 0.04
CA ASP A 259 17.93 16.49 0.76
C ASP A 259 18.65 15.53 -0.22
N ILE A 260 19.98 15.62 -0.30
CA ILE A 260 20.80 14.84 -1.24
C ILE A 260 20.75 13.32 -0.99
N TYR A 261 20.25 12.89 0.17
CA TYR A 261 20.08 11.47 0.53
C TYR A 261 18.69 10.91 0.19
N PHE A 262 17.80 11.73 -0.42
CA PHE A 262 16.49 11.34 -0.94
C PHE A 262 16.51 11.26 -2.47
#